data_AF-A0A3C1JMN0-F1
#
_entry.id   AF-A0A3C1JMN0-F1
#
_cell.length_a   1.000
_cell.length_b   1.000
_cell.length_c   1.000
_cell.angle_alpha   90.00
_cell.angle_beta   90.00
_cell.angle_gamma   90.00
#
_symmetry.space_group_name_H-M   'P 1'
#
loop_
_entity.id
_entity.type
_entity.pdbx_description
1 polymer ?
#
loop_
_entity_poly.entity_id
_entity_poly.type
_entity_poly.pdbx_seq_one_letter_code
_entity_poly.pdbx_strand_id
1 'polypeptide(L)'
;IRIPGAPVIATDYEGELGVVIGRRGHRISEADAMQYVAGYFPLNDVSGRKLDPGMDRDPAQAARNGYFDWLIGKWPDTFCPIGPWMV
;
A
#
# COMPACT_ATOMS: atom_id res chain seq x y z
N ILE A 1 11.62 -4.94 6.58
CA ILE A 1 10.53 -4.11 7.16
C ILE A 1 10.85 -3.80 8.62
N ARG A 2 10.51 -2.60 9.10
CA ARG A 2 10.43 -2.27 10.52
C ARG A 2 8.96 -2.21 10.91
N ILE A 3 8.54 -3.09 11.81
CA ILE A 3 7.15 -3.11 12.27
C ILE A 3 6.97 -2.01 13.32
N PRO A 4 6.16 -0.98 13.06
CA PRO A 4 5.91 0.08 14.03
C PRO A 4 5.10 -0.45 15.21
N GLY A 5 5.22 0.20 16.37
CA GLY A 5 4.23 0.09 17.43
C GLY A 5 3.02 0.98 17.14
N ALA A 6 2.31 1.39 18.20
CA ALA A 6 1.25 2.38 18.08
C ALA A 6 1.71 3.61 17.26
N PRO A 7 0.86 4.13 16.34
CA PRO A 7 -0.57 3.87 16.27
C PRO A 7 -0.96 2.66 15.42
N VAL A 8 -0.04 1.99 14.72
CA VAL A 8 -0.38 0.81 13.90
C VAL A 8 -0.21 -0.45 14.74
N ILE A 9 -1.30 -1.17 14.97
CA ILE A 9 -1.31 -2.43 15.68
C ILE A 9 -1.90 -3.52 14.78
N ALA A 10 -1.39 -4.75 14.88
CA ALA A 10 -1.69 -5.84 13.94
C ALA A 10 -1.23 -5.56 12.49
N THR A 11 0.08 -5.66 12.27
CA THR A 11 0.70 -5.62 10.94
C THR A 11 0.55 -6.96 10.23
N ASP A 12 0.27 -6.92 8.94
CA ASP A 12 -0.01 -8.09 8.10
C ASP A 12 0.68 -7.97 6.74
N TYR A 13 0.98 -9.10 6.10
CA TYR A 13 1.66 -9.16 4.80
C TYR A 13 0.65 -9.34 3.65
N GLU A 14 0.96 -8.79 2.48
CA GLU A 14 0.18 -8.97 1.25
C GLU A 14 1.15 -9.13 0.08
N GLY A 15 1.35 -10.37 -0.39
CA GLY A 15 2.24 -10.63 -1.53
C GLY A 15 1.60 -10.21 -2.85
N GLU A 16 2.26 -9.33 -3.59
CA GLU A 16 1.74 -8.69 -4.80
C GLU A 16 2.76 -8.75 -5.95
N LEU A 17 2.28 -8.67 -7.20
CA LEU A 17 3.12 -8.44 -8.37
C LEU A 17 3.23 -6.93 -8.64
N GLY A 18 4.38 -6.35 -8.36
CA GLY A 18 4.67 -4.95 -8.70
C GLY A 18 4.93 -4.78 -10.21
N VAL A 19 4.36 -3.73 -10.80
CA VAL A 19 4.54 -3.38 -12.22
C VAL A 19 5.31 -2.06 -12.31
N VAL A 20 6.40 -2.04 -13.08
CA VAL A 20 7.16 -0.82 -13.35
C VAL A 20 6.71 -0.21 -14.66
N ILE A 21 6.26 1.04 -14.61
CA ILE A 21 5.86 1.79 -15.80
C ILE A 21 7.09 2.48 -16.40
N GLY A 22 7.47 2.08 -17.61
CA GLY A 22 8.65 2.58 -18.32
C GLY A 22 8.39 3.78 -19.23
N ARG A 23 7.13 4.01 -19.60
CA ARG A 23 6.72 5.06 -20.52
C ARG A 23 5.60 5.89 -19.90
N ARG A 24 5.68 7.22 -20.02
CA ARG A 24 4.57 8.10 -19.63
C ARG A 24 3.39 7.88 -20.57
N GLY A 25 2.19 7.71 -20.03
CA GLY A 25 0.95 7.66 -20.78
C GLY A 25 -0.25 8.01 -19.91
N HIS A 26 -1.38 8.28 -20.57
CA HIS A 26 -2.65 8.59 -19.93
C HIS A 26 -3.77 8.07 -20.84
N ARG A 27 -4.77 7.38 -20.26
CA ARG A 27 -5.86 6.73 -21.02
C ARG A 27 -5.34 5.77 -22.10
N ILE A 28 -4.35 4.97 -21.73
CA ILE A 28 -3.76 3.93 -22.59
C ILE A 28 -4.83 2.85 -22.84
N SER A 29 -4.96 2.39 -24.09
CA SER A 29 -5.86 1.29 -24.42
C SER A 29 -5.35 -0.02 -23.81
N GLU A 30 -6.23 -0.98 -23.52
CA GLU A 30 -5.80 -2.29 -23.02
C GLU A 30 -4.82 -2.98 -23.99
N ALA A 31 -5.08 -2.88 -25.30
CA ALA A 31 -4.24 -3.44 -26.35
C ALA A 31 -2.81 -2.86 -26.36
N ASP A 32 -2.65 -1.60 -25.94
CA ASP A 32 -1.35 -0.92 -25.89
C ASP A 32 -0.68 -0.99 -24.52
N ALA A 33 -1.39 -1.44 -23.47
CA ALA A 33 -0.93 -1.35 -22.08
C ALA A 33 0.46 -1.97 -21.86
N MET A 34 0.70 -3.14 -22.44
CA MET A 34 1.97 -3.87 -22.29
C MET A 34 3.17 -3.13 -22.90
N GLN A 35 2.95 -2.24 -23.86
CA GLN A 35 4.02 -1.41 -24.42
C GLN A 35 4.52 -0.33 -23.45
N TYR A 36 3.82 -0.10 -22.33
CA TYR A 36 4.19 0.88 -21.30
C TYR A 36 4.87 0.25 -20.08
N VAL A 37 4.89 -1.08 -19.98
CA VAL A 37 5.50 -1.82 -18.87
C VAL A 37 6.99 -2.00 -19.14
N ALA A 38 7.85 -1.55 -18.21
CA ALA A 38 9.30 -1.77 -18.25
C ALA A 38 9.72 -3.09 -17.62
N GLY A 39 8.92 -3.64 -16.72
CA GLY A 39 9.22 -4.88 -16.01
C GLY A 39 8.36 -5.07 -14.78
N TYR A 40 8.70 -6.11 -14.02
CA TYR A 40 7.96 -6.56 -12.84
C TYR A 40 8.90 -6.81 -11.66
N PHE A 41 8.39 -6.72 -10.44
CA PHE A 41 9.12 -7.14 -9.24
C PHE A 41 8.18 -7.75 -8.18
N PRO A 42 8.67 -8.58 -7.25
CA PRO A 42 7.91 -8.99 -6.08
C PRO A 42 7.68 -7.80 -5.14
N LEU A 43 6.43 -7.54 -4.77
CA LEU A 43 6.03 -6.48 -3.83
C LEU A 43 5.38 -7.12 -2.60
N ASN A 44 5.54 -6.51 -1.44
CA ASN A 44 4.69 -6.80 -0.29
C ASN A 44 3.97 -5.50 0.12
N ASP A 45 2.64 -5.47 0.00
CA ASP A 45 1.79 -4.32 0.37
C ASP A 45 1.39 -4.44 1.85
N VAL A 46 2.37 -4.20 2.71
CA VAL A 46 2.20 -4.43 4.14
C VAL A 46 1.08 -3.54 4.68
N SER A 47 0.20 -4.15 5.47
CA SER A 47 -1.01 -3.50 5.97
C SER A 47 -1.03 -3.46 7.49
N GLY A 48 -1.23 -2.27 8.04
CA GLY A 48 -1.71 -2.07 9.40
C GLY A 48 -3.21 -2.34 9.46
N ARG A 49 -3.62 -3.49 10.01
CA ARG A 49 -5.03 -3.89 10.04
C ARG A 49 -5.84 -3.22 11.13
N LYS A 50 -5.18 -2.65 12.13
CA LYS A 50 -5.83 -1.91 13.20
C LYS A 50 -5.01 -0.68 13.56
N LEU A 51 -5.73 0.43 13.78
CA LEU A 51 -5.15 1.66 14.29
C LEU A 51 -5.58 1.85 15.75
N ASP A 52 -4.63 2.17 16.61
CA ASP A 52 -4.87 2.70 17.95
C ASP A 52 -4.12 4.03 18.11
N PRO A 53 -4.75 5.15 17.74
CA PRO A 53 -4.11 6.45 17.81
C PRO A 53 -4.02 7.02 19.23
N GLY A 54 -4.48 6.29 20.26
CA GLY A 54 -4.42 6.74 21.66
C GLY A 54 -5.28 7.98 21.95
N MET A 55 -6.32 8.21 21.15
CA MET A 55 -7.25 9.33 21.28
C MET A 55 -8.69 8.87 21.11
N ASP A 56 -9.60 9.49 21.86
CA ASP A 56 -11.04 9.27 21.67
C ASP A 56 -11.47 9.78 20.30
N ARG A 57 -12.26 8.96 19.61
CA ARG A 57 -12.78 9.28 18.28
C ARG A 57 -14.29 9.29 18.32
N ASP A 58 -14.86 10.34 17.73
CA ASP A 58 -16.29 10.49 17.64
C ASP A 58 -16.95 9.31 16.88
N PRO A 59 -17.81 8.53 17.54
CA PRO A 59 -18.50 7.39 16.92
C PRO A 59 -19.39 7.81 15.75
N ALA A 60 -19.91 9.04 15.74
CA ALA A 60 -20.71 9.55 14.63
C ALA A 60 -19.91 9.63 13.32
N GLN A 61 -18.58 9.54 13.40
CA GLN A 61 -17.66 9.67 12.27
C GLN A 61 -17.01 8.32 11.90
N ALA A 62 -17.57 7.20 12.35
CA ALA A 62 -17.04 5.84 12.18
C ALA A 62 -16.65 5.50 10.74
N ALA A 63 -17.48 5.84 9.75
CA ALA A 63 -17.18 5.56 8.34
C ALA A 63 -15.93 6.33 7.86
N ARG A 64 -15.82 7.61 8.23
CA ARG A 64 -14.66 8.43 7.89
C ARG A 64 -13.41 7.97 8.65
N ASN A 65 -13.58 7.59 9.91
CA ASN A 65 -12.53 7.02 10.73
C ASN A 65 -11.95 5.76 10.11
N GLY A 66 -12.80 4.82 9.68
CA GLY A 66 -12.35 3.59 9.01
C GLY A 66 -11.61 3.85 7.70
N TYR A 67 -12.06 4.79 6.89
CA TYR A 67 -11.34 5.20 5.67
C TYR A 67 -9.94 5.74 5.98
N PHE A 68 -9.81 6.62 6.98
CA PHE A 68 -8.51 7.14 7.39
C PHE A 68 -7.62 6.07 8.02
N ASP A 69 -8.18 5.12 8.77
CA ASP A 69 -7.42 4.02 9.36
C ASP A 69 -6.80 3.13 8.29
N TRP A 70 -7.57 2.83 7.24
CA TRP A 70 -7.07 2.09 6.09
C TRP A 70 -5.93 2.83 5.38
N LEU A 71 -6.06 4.14 5.15
CA LEU A 71 -4.99 4.95 4.56
C LEU A 71 -3.72 4.94 5.44
N ILE A 72 -3.88 5.17 6.75
CA ILE A 72 -2.75 5.23 7.68
C ILE A 72 -2.07 3.88 7.81
N GLY A 73 -2.82 2.78 7.70
CA GLY A 73 -2.28 1.42 7.74
C GLY A 73 -1.38 1.06 6.55
N LYS A 74 -1.39 1.83 5.45
CA LYS A 74 -0.71 1.46 4.18
C LYS A 74 0.60 2.19 3.91
N TRP A 75 0.74 3.43 4.36
CA TRP A 75 1.92 4.25 4.09
C TRP A 75 3.00 4.41 5.19
N PRO A 76 3.01 3.66 6.32
CA PRO A 76 4.12 3.76 7.27
C PRO A 76 5.47 3.50 6.60
N ASP A 77 6.52 4.10 7.14
CA ASP A 77 7.88 3.86 6.66
C ASP A 77 8.16 2.35 6.59
N THR A 78 8.72 1.92 5.45
CA THR A 78 9.08 0.53 5.15
C THR A 78 7.94 -0.44 4.81
N PHE A 79 6.68 0.01 4.64
CA PHE A 79 5.53 -0.86 4.33
C PHE A 79 5.36 -1.24 2.84
N CYS A 80 6.21 -0.72 1.96
CA CYS A 80 6.28 -1.14 0.56
C CYS A 80 7.70 -1.66 0.22
N PRO A 81 8.14 -2.79 0.81
CA PRO A 81 9.37 -3.44 0.35
C PRO A 81 9.17 -4.03 -1.04
N ILE A 82 10.15 -3.78 -1.92
CA ILE A 82 10.16 -4.19 -3.33
C ILE A 82 11.50 -4.82 -3.70
N GLY A 83 11.53 -5.63 -4.74
CA GLY A 83 12.74 -6.33 -5.21
C GLY A 83 12.75 -7.80 -4.79
N PRO A 84 13.90 -8.50 -4.79
CA PRO A 84 15.29 -8.00 -4.92
C PRO A 84 15.74 -7.56 -6.32
N TRP A 85 15.02 -7.92 -7.39
CA TRP A 85 15.35 -7.50 -8.75
C TRP A 85 14.07 -7.25 -9.57
N MET A 86 14.21 -6.42 -10.60
CA MET A 86 13.20 -6.24 -11.63
C MET A 86 13.49 -7.20 -12.79
N VAL A 87 12.47 -7.87 -13.32
CA VAL A 87 12.53 -8.69 -14.53
C VAL A 87 11.80 -8.05 -15.69
#